data_AF-A0AAV5SX78-F1
#
_entry.id   AF-A0AAV5SX78-F1
#
_cell.length_a   1.000
_cell.length_b   1.000
_cell.length_c   1.000
_cell.angle_alpha   90.00
_cell.angle_beta   90.00
_cell.angle_gamma   90.00
#
_symmetry.space_group_name_H-M   'P 1'
#
loop_
_entity.id
_entity.type
_entity.pdbx_description
1 polymer ?
#
loop_
_entity_poly.entity_id
_entity_poly.type
_entity_poly.pdbx_seq_one_letter_code
_entity_poly.pdbx_strand_id
1 'polypeptide(L)'
;MPKLRRHFPNATLYWTSSQSLAKEMERNGHLLIPWMPWMSLVLVVFCMLICSSRDAVKSQPWVGFCAMLNASMATIASTSTLLYLQYPFLPLVFIMPFLVVSIGTDNMFLMLKSWRMGHALDVEDRHDLKKKSNFHSGVFCTYCAMAILFMFLYQITFFNALMVFCCRREVASRHWLLCYKVQIKVVEEKKKVPVDVTSEWPARLASLIQFWPTRLFIFLVYLVYIVISVNLCLALPLGLDLKLLAPDNSYVSDELLVQERLYNDFGTFCFGVVKTKNINFGEPLERRRLTQLYDKLATGSELVSSGEFWLRDFEADHEGKSYSHDVFIAHLFRFLGDPLHEKYKNDIR
;
A
#
# COMPACT_ATOMS: atom_id res chain seq x y z
N MET A 1 -8.71 34.62 -1.71
CA MET A 1 -9.62 34.27 -0.58
C MET A 1 -9.97 35.39 0.41
N PRO A 2 -9.16 36.42 0.72
CA PRO A 2 -9.54 37.41 1.75
C PRO A 2 -10.70 38.33 1.35
N LYS A 3 -11.07 38.41 0.06
CA LYS A 3 -12.19 39.22 -0.43
C LYS A 3 -13.58 38.67 -0.03
N LEU A 4 -13.74 37.33 0.03
CA LEU A 4 -15.02 36.70 0.40
C LEU A 4 -15.30 36.88 1.90
N ARG A 5 -14.29 36.61 2.74
CA ARG A 5 -14.38 36.75 4.20
C ARG A 5 -14.64 38.20 4.66
N ARG A 6 -14.29 39.19 3.84
CA ARG A 6 -14.62 40.61 4.08
C ARG A 6 -16.09 40.95 3.86
N HIS A 7 -16.78 40.27 2.94
CA HIS A 7 -18.18 40.55 2.62
C HIS A 7 -19.14 39.62 3.37
N PHE A 8 -18.72 38.38 3.63
CA PHE A 8 -19.52 37.38 4.33
C PHE A 8 -18.70 36.75 5.46
N PRO A 9 -18.77 37.29 6.69
CA PRO A 9 -17.95 36.82 7.80
C PRO A 9 -18.32 35.41 8.27
N ASN A 10 -19.55 34.97 8.01
CA ASN A 10 -20.07 33.65 8.41
C ASN A 10 -20.08 32.61 7.28
N ALA A 11 -19.52 32.92 6.11
CA ALA A 11 -19.49 32.00 4.97
C ALA A 11 -18.14 31.25 4.90
N THR A 12 -18.22 29.93 4.86
CA THR A 12 -17.07 29.04 4.64
C THR A 12 -17.08 28.55 3.19
N LEU A 13 -16.00 28.83 2.46
CA LEU A 13 -15.83 28.38 1.07
C LEU A 13 -14.97 27.12 1.05
N TYR A 14 -15.54 26.04 0.51
CA TYR A 14 -14.83 24.82 0.18
C TYR A 14 -14.47 24.83 -1.30
N TRP A 15 -13.27 24.38 -1.63
CA TRP A 15 -12.79 24.34 -3.01
C TRP A 15 -11.80 23.21 -3.18
N THR A 16 -11.85 22.57 -4.33
CA THR A 16 -10.88 21.55 -4.73
C THR A 16 -10.50 21.75 -6.19
N SER A 17 -9.38 21.17 -6.58
CA SER A 17 -8.90 21.09 -7.95
C SER A 17 -8.50 19.66 -8.25
N SER A 18 -8.35 19.30 -9.53
CA SER A 18 -7.97 17.95 -9.95
C SER A 18 -6.64 17.45 -9.34
N GLN A 19 -5.75 18.37 -8.96
CA GLN A 19 -4.48 18.05 -8.31
C GLN A 19 -4.51 18.13 -6.78
N SER A 20 -5.59 18.66 -6.19
CA SER A 20 -5.67 18.93 -4.74
C SER A 20 -5.59 17.66 -3.91
N LEU A 21 -6.30 16.60 -4.31
CA LEU A 21 -6.27 15.32 -3.60
C LEU A 21 -4.87 14.67 -3.63
N ALA A 22 -4.25 14.62 -4.82
CA ALA A 22 -2.90 14.06 -4.96
C ALA A 22 -1.88 14.82 -4.08
N LYS A 23 -2.00 16.15 -4.04
CA LYS A 23 -1.13 17.01 -3.22
C LYS A 23 -1.35 16.83 -1.72
N GLU A 24 -2.60 16.66 -1.28
CA GLU A 24 -2.91 16.39 0.13
C GLU A 24 -2.45 14.99 0.57
N MET A 25 -2.56 13.98 -0.30
CA MET A 25 -1.99 12.65 -0.06
C MET A 25 -0.46 12.70 0.08
N GLU A 26 0.22 13.48 -0.78
CA GLU A 26 1.66 13.70 -0.68
C GLU A 26 2.03 14.42 0.63
N ARG A 27 1.24 15.42 1.03
CA ARG A 27 1.38 16.12 2.33
C ARG A 27 1.29 15.14 3.50
N ASN A 28 0.39 14.17 3.46
CA ASN A 28 0.29 13.13 4.48
C ASN A 28 1.62 12.38 4.66
N GLY A 29 2.23 11.99 3.53
CA GLY A 29 3.56 11.36 3.54
C GLY A 29 4.64 12.25 4.15
N HIS A 30 4.65 13.55 3.82
CA HIS A 30 5.61 14.49 4.39
C HIS A 30 5.45 14.74 5.89
N LEU A 31 4.22 14.70 6.41
CA LEU A 31 3.96 14.82 7.85
C LEU A 31 4.57 13.66 8.67
N LEU A 32 4.74 12.48 8.05
CA LEU A 32 5.32 11.30 8.70
C LEU A 32 6.85 11.35 8.80
N ILE A 33 7.53 12.01 7.85
CA ILE A 33 9.00 12.08 7.76
C ILE A 33 9.68 12.45 9.09
N PRO A 34 9.27 13.50 9.84
CA PRO A 34 9.93 13.87 11.10
C PRO A 34 9.79 12.82 12.21
N TRP A 35 8.76 11.97 12.16
CA TRP A 35 8.51 10.94 13.18
C TRP A 35 9.29 9.63 12.92
N MET A 36 9.71 9.39 11.68
CA MET A 36 10.43 8.17 11.31
C MET A 36 11.70 7.87 12.13
N PRO A 37 12.62 8.84 12.40
CA PRO A 37 13.82 8.55 13.19
C PRO A 37 13.49 8.14 14.63
N TRP A 38 12.46 8.74 15.23
CA TRP A 38 12.02 8.39 16.58
C TRP A 38 11.49 6.96 16.66
N MET A 39 10.65 6.56 15.70
CA MET A 39 10.13 5.19 15.64
C MET A 39 11.23 4.16 15.41
N SER A 40 12.20 4.48 14.54
CA SER A 40 13.38 3.63 14.33
C SER A 40 14.21 3.47 15.61
N LEU A 41 14.46 4.56 16.34
CA LEU A 41 15.21 4.52 17.59
C LEU A 41 14.50 3.69 18.68
N VAL A 42 13.19 3.83 18.82
CA VAL A 42 12.39 3.03 19.77
C VAL A 42 12.51 1.53 19.44
N LEU A 43 12.38 1.18 18.15
CA LEU A 43 12.52 -0.21 17.70
C LEU A 43 13.94 -0.75 17.95
N VAL A 44 14.95 0.10 17.81
CA VAL A 44 16.35 -0.23 18.08
C VAL A 44 16.60 -0.60 19.53
N VAL A 45 16.14 0.27 20.42
CA VAL A 45 16.26 0.04 21.86
C VAL A 45 15.48 -1.21 22.26
N PHE A 46 14.26 -1.39 21.75
CA PHE A 46 13.44 -2.55 22.04
C PHE A 46 14.12 -3.87 21.63
N CYS A 47 14.68 -3.95 20.43
CA CYS A 47 15.39 -5.15 19.97
C CYS A 47 16.67 -5.43 20.76
N MET A 48 17.43 -4.39 21.12
CA MET A 48 18.60 -4.55 21.99
C MET A 48 18.23 -5.09 23.37
N LEU A 49 17.12 -4.59 23.96
CA LEU A 49 16.64 -5.02 25.26
C LEU A 49 16.19 -6.49 25.26
N ILE A 50 15.44 -6.93 24.24
CA ILE A 50 15.01 -8.34 24.11
C ILE A 50 16.21 -9.27 23.95
N CYS A 51 17.23 -8.85 23.18
CA CYS A 51 18.45 -9.63 22.99
C CYS A 51 19.42 -9.58 24.19
N SER A 52 19.14 -8.73 25.18
CA SER A 52 19.90 -8.64 26.43
C SER A 52 19.40 -9.68 27.43
N SER A 53 20.30 -10.51 27.94
CA SER A 53 20.03 -11.47 29.01
C SER A 53 20.79 -11.10 30.28
N ARG A 54 20.38 -11.64 31.44
CA ARG A 54 21.02 -11.37 32.74
C ARG A 54 22.46 -11.90 32.83
N ASP A 55 22.82 -12.90 32.03
CA ASP A 55 24.19 -13.41 31.96
C ASP A 55 25.05 -12.58 31.01
N ALA A 56 26.13 -11.98 31.52
CA ALA A 56 27.04 -11.09 30.78
C ALA A 56 27.83 -11.77 29.63
N VAL A 57 27.87 -13.11 29.60
CA VAL A 57 28.51 -13.88 28.52
C VAL A 57 27.50 -14.18 27.41
N LYS A 58 26.25 -14.53 27.78
CA LYS A 58 25.16 -14.93 26.87
C LYS A 58 24.37 -13.74 26.31
N SER A 59 24.47 -12.57 26.94
CA SER A 59 23.83 -11.34 26.48
C SER A 59 24.42 -10.91 25.14
N GLN A 60 23.56 -10.71 24.15
CA GLN A 60 23.95 -10.38 22.78
C GLN A 60 23.15 -9.17 22.24
N PRO A 61 23.13 -8.03 22.95
CA PRO A 61 22.41 -6.84 22.48
C PRO A 61 22.94 -6.33 21.13
N TRP A 62 24.24 -6.55 20.86
CA TRP A 62 24.85 -6.27 19.56
C TRP A 62 24.26 -7.07 18.39
N VAL A 63 23.79 -8.29 18.63
CA VAL A 63 23.12 -9.09 17.58
C VAL A 63 21.79 -8.44 17.20
N GLY A 64 21.03 -7.97 18.19
CA GLY A 64 19.79 -7.20 17.96
C GLY A 64 20.04 -5.94 17.14
N PHE A 65 21.06 -5.16 17.49
CA PHE A 65 21.46 -3.97 16.74
C PHE A 65 21.86 -4.27 15.29
N CYS A 66 22.76 -5.24 15.10
CA CYS A 66 23.26 -5.59 13.78
C CYS A 66 22.16 -6.14 12.86
N ALA A 67 21.13 -6.78 13.40
CA ALA A 67 20.00 -7.24 12.58
C ALA A 67 19.14 -6.09 12.04
N MET A 68 18.97 -5.01 12.81
CA MET A 68 18.26 -3.85 12.30
C MET A 68 19.13 -3.07 11.31
N LEU A 69 20.45 -3.02 11.53
CA LEU A 69 21.36 -2.53 10.51
C LEU A 69 21.24 -3.34 9.21
N ASN A 70 21.18 -4.67 9.31
CA ASN A 70 20.97 -5.57 8.17
C ASN A 70 19.68 -5.24 7.41
N ALA A 71 18.56 -5.09 8.13
CA ALA A 71 17.27 -4.74 7.52
C ALA A 71 17.29 -3.33 6.90
N SER A 72 17.94 -2.35 7.55
CA SER A 72 18.05 -0.99 7.02
C SER A 72 18.90 -0.93 5.75
N MET A 73 20.04 -1.63 5.71
CA MET A 73 20.88 -1.77 4.52
C MET A 73 20.10 -2.43 3.37
N ALA A 74 19.30 -3.46 3.65
CA ALA A 74 18.46 -4.11 2.64
C ALA A 74 17.43 -3.13 2.03
N THR A 75 16.78 -2.31 2.86
CA THR A 75 15.86 -1.29 2.35
C THR A 75 16.55 -0.24 1.51
N ILE A 76 17.69 0.28 1.97
CA ILE A 76 18.45 1.32 1.26
C ILE A 76 18.95 0.77 -0.09
N ALA A 77 19.47 -0.47 -0.11
CA ALA A 77 19.91 -1.13 -1.33
C ALA A 77 18.75 -1.28 -2.32
N SER A 78 17.60 -1.80 -1.87
CA SER A 78 16.40 -1.95 -2.70
C SER A 78 15.91 -0.63 -3.28
N THR A 79 15.74 0.40 -2.44
CA THR A 79 15.29 1.71 -2.91
C THR A 79 16.27 2.33 -3.88
N SER A 80 17.58 2.21 -3.62
CA SER A 80 18.63 2.77 -4.47
C SER A 80 18.69 2.08 -5.82
N THR A 81 18.59 0.75 -5.87
CA THR A 81 18.57 0.00 -7.13
C THR A 81 17.36 0.35 -7.99
N LEU A 82 16.17 0.50 -7.39
CA LEU A 82 14.96 0.83 -8.14
C LEU A 82 14.95 2.30 -8.61
N LEU A 83 15.48 3.22 -7.81
CA LEU A 83 15.71 4.60 -8.25
C LEU A 83 16.72 4.68 -9.40
N TYR A 84 17.77 3.86 -9.38
CA TYR A 84 18.74 3.76 -10.48
C TYR A 84 18.09 3.25 -11.78
N LEU A 85 17.14 2.32 -11.67
CA LEU A 85 16.33 1.81 -12.79
C LEU A 85 15.21 2.78 -13.22
N GLN A 86 15.22 4.02 -12.72
CA GLN A 86 14.24 5.08 -13.04
C GLN A 86 12.78 4.71 -12.74
N TYR A 87 12.54 3.87 -11.73
CA TYR A 87 11.18 3.60 -11.27
C TYR A 87 10.58 4.81 -10.54
N PRO A 88 9.27 5.10 -10.72
CA PRO A 88 8.63 6.22 -10.04
C PRO A 88 8.57 5.98 -8.53
N PHE A 89 8.93 7.02 -7.76
CA PHE A 89 8.86 6.98 -6.30
C PHE A 89 7.44 7.33 -5.84
N LEU A 90 6.78 6.40 -5.13
CA LEU A 90 5.46 6.64 -4.54
C LEU A 90 5.58 6.95 -3.04
N PRO A 91 4.73 7.84 -2.48
CA PRO A 91 4.71 8.10 -1.04
C PRO A 91 4.48 6.84 -0.17
N LEU A 92 3.83 5.80 -0.71
CA LEU A 92 3.65 4.51 -0.02
C LEU A 92 4.98 3.79 0.29
N VAL A 93 6.06 4.09 -0.43
CA VAL A 93 7.40 3.51 -0.19
C VAL A 93 7.94 3.92 1.18
N PHE A 94 7.46 5.01 1.79
CA PHE A 94 7.87 5.42 3.14
C PHE A 94 7.49 4.42 4.24
N ILE A 95 6.50 3.55 4.01
CA ILE A 95 6.10 2.49 4.95
C ILE A 95 7.04 1.27 4.86
N MET A 96 7.72 1.10 3.71
CA MET A 96 8.53 -0.08 3.40
C MET A 96 9.63 -0.37 4.45
N PRO A 97 10.41 0.60 4.97
CA PRO A 97 11.42 0.35 5.99
C PRO A 97 10.86 -0.32 7.25
N PHE A 98 9.68 0.09 7.73
CA PHE A 98 9.07 -0.51 8.91
C PHE A 98 8.61 -1.94 8.67
N LEU A 99 8.05 -2.20 7.48
CA LEU A 99 7.60 -3.53 7.07
C LEU A 99 8.80 -4.48 6.98
N VAL A 100 9.87 -4.06 6.31
CA VAL A 100 11.10 -4.84 6.12
C VAL A 100 11.79 -5.10 7.45
N VAL A 101 11.88 -4.11 8.34
CA VAL A 101 12.47 -4.33 9.68
C VAL A 101 11.61 -5.30 10.50
N SER A 102 10.29 -5.26 10.39
CA SER A 102 9.40 -6.21 11.09
C SER A 102 9.63 -7.66 10.62
N ILE A 103 9.72 -7.89 9.31
CA ILE A 103 10.02 -9.22 8.76
C ILE A 103 11.45 -9.65 9.11
N GLY A 104 12.43 -8.75 8.97
CA GLY A 104 13.84 -9.05 9.22
C GLY A 104 14.15 -9.36 10.69
N THR A 105 13.46 -8.69 11.62
CA THR A 105 13.59 -8.97 13.06
C THR A 105 12.98 -10.33 13.44
N ASP A 106 11.86 -10.73 12.83
CA ASP A 106 11.26 -12.06 13.04
C ASP A 106 12.22 -13.17 12.60
N ASN A 107 12.78 -13.07 11.39
CA ASN A 107 13.76 -14.04 10.89
C ASN A 107 15.05 -14.05 11.74
N MET A 108 15.49 -12.90 12.28
CA MET A 108 16.57 -12.85 13.25
C MET A 108 16.22 -13.64 14.52
N PHE A 109 15.07 -13.37 15.14
CA PHE A 109 14.71 -14.00 16.41
C PHE A 109 14.51 -15.50 16.24
N LEU A 110 13.94 -15.93 15.10
CA LEU A 110 13.88 -17.35 14.74
C LEU A 110 15.29 -17.96 14.69
N MET A 111 16.23 -17.29 14.02
CA MET A 111 17.61 -17.78 13.92
C MET A 111 18.37 -17.74 15.26
N LEU A 112 18.15 -16.73 16.10
CA LEU A 112 18.72 -16.64 17.44
C LEU A 112 18.14 -17.72 18.36
N LYS A 113 16.85 -18.05 18.21
CA LYS A 113 16.16 -19.10 18.96
C LYS A 113 16.62 -20.48 18.52
N SER A 114 16.71 -20.75 17.21
CA SER A 114 17.25 -22.01 16.68
C SER A 114 18.71 -22.18 17.08
N TRP A 115 19.50 -21.10 17.05
CA TRP A 115 20.87 -21.06 17.55
C TRP A 115 20.97 -21.45 19.03
N ARG A 116 20.13 -20.88 19.89
CA ARG A 116 20.11 -21.19 21.34
C ARG A 116 19.63 -22.60 21.66
N MET A 117 18.85 -23.22 20.76
CA MET A 117 18.30 -24.56 20.96
C MET A 117 19.20 -25.68 20.44
N GLY A 118 20.26 -25.37 19.68
CA GLY A 118 21.32 -26.32 19.36
C GLY A 118 20.81 -27.63 18.76
N HIS A 119 20.01 -27.58 17.70
CA HIS A 119 19.76 -28.72 16.82
C HIS A 119 19.52 -28.22 15.39
N ALA A 120 20.23 -28.83 14.43
CA ALA A 120 20.02 -28.62 13.00
C ALA A 120 18.63 -29.09 12.59
N LEU A 121 17.92 -28.29 11.78
CA LEU A 121 16.72 -28.73 11.08
C LEU A 121 16.77 -28.28 9.63
N ASP A 122 16.26 -29.18 8.79
CA ASP A 122 16.18 -29.17 7.34
C ASP A 122 15.38 -27.97 6.81
N VAL A 123 15.79 -27.46 5.65
CA VAL A 123 15.11 -26.37 4.95
C VAL A 123 14.02 -26.97 4.07
N GLU A 124 12.75 -26.82 4.47
CA GLU A 124 11.61 -27.10 3.60
C GLU A 124 11.31 -25.86 2.75
N ASP A 125 11.61 -25.96 1.45
CA ASP A 125 11.24 -24.97 0.44
C ASP A 125 9.72 -24.93 0.26
N ARG A 126 9.11 -23.76 0.46
CA ARG A 126 7.89 -23.38 -0.27
C ARG A 126 7.80 -21.89 -0.51
N HIS A 127 7.97 -21.50 -1.78
CA HIS A 127 7.42 -20.29 -2.34
C HIS A 127 6.67 -20.61 -3.64
N ASP A 128 5.34 -20.66 -3.54
CA ASP A 128 4.46 -20.58 -4.71
C ASP A 128 4.35 -19.11 -5.15
N LEU A 129 5.06 -18.76 -6.22
CA LEU A 129 4.91 -17.48 -6.91
C LEU A 129 3.74 -17.54 -7.90
N LYS A 130 2.52 -17.22 -7.43
CA LYS A 130 1.39 -16.95 -8.33
C LYS A 130 1.28 -15.45 -8.59
N LYS A 131 1.78 -15.00 -9.75
CA LYS A 131 1.73 -13.61 -10.20
C LYS A 131 0.47 -13.38 -11.04
N LYS A 132 -0.45 -12.53 -10.57
CA LYS A 132 -1.45 -11.88 -11.43
C LYS A 132 -1.74 -10.46 -10.98
N SER A 133 -1.71 -9.56 -11.96
CA SER A 133 -2.47 -8.31 -12.08
C SER A 133 -1.94 -6.98 -11.51
N ASN A 134 -2.02 -6.02 -12.44
CA ASN A 134 -2.31 -4.58 -12.33
C ASN A 134 -1.17 -3.60 -12.05
N PHE A 135 -1.07 -2.63 -12.97
CA PHE A 135 0.06 -1.75 -13.25
C PHE A 135 0.38 -0.70 -12.15
N HIS A 136 -0.53 -0.47 -11.20
CA HIS A 136 -0.32 0.50 -10.10
C HIS A 136 0.07 -0.13 -8.76
N SER A 137 -0.48 -1.30 -8.39
CA SER A 137 -0.03 -2.09 -7.23
C SER A 137 1.32 -2.78 -7.50
N GLY A 138 1.72 -2.89 -8.77
CA GLY A 138 2.99 -3.47 -9.18
C GLY A 138 4.19 -2.73 -8.62
N VAL A 139 4.16 -1.40 -8.51
CA VAL A 139 5.33 -0.62 -8.08
C VAL A 139 5.63 -0.87 -6.60
N PHE A 140 4.66 -0.69 -5.70
CA PHE A 140 4.89 -0.98 -4.28
C PHE A 140 5.33 -2.43 -4.05
N CYS A 141 4.70 -3.39 -4.74
CA CYS A 141 5.05 -4.80 -4.65
C CYS A 141 6.44 -5.11 -5.20
N THR A 142 6.91 -4.45 -6.26
CA THR A 142 8.29 -4.63 -6.76
C THR A 142 9.32 -4.05 -5.79
N TYR A 143 9.03 -2.90 -5.18
CA TYR A 143 9.85 -2.33 -4.10
C TYR A 143 9.96 -3.29 -2.90
N CYS A 144 8.84 -3.87 -2.45
CA CYS A 144 8.83 -4.84 -1.36
C CYS A 144 9.54 -6.15 -1.72
N ALA A 145 9.29 -6.70 -2.91
CA ALA A 145 9.93 -7.95 -3.36
C ALA A 145 11.45 -7.80 -3.48
N MET A 146 11.92 -6.67 -4.02
CA MET A 146 13.34 -6.36 -4.12
C MET A 146 13.98 -6.17 -2.72
N ALA A 147 13.25 -5.54 -1.78
CA ALA A 147 13.73 -5.38 -0.40
C ALA A 147 13.85 -6.72 0.33
N ILE A 148 12.90 -7.63 0.14
CA ILE A 148 12.95 -9.00 0.70
C ILE A 148 14.12 -9.78 0.09
N LEU A 149 14.36 -9.66 -1.22
CA LEU A 149 15.50 -10.30 -1.88
C LEU A 149 16.83 -9.83 -1.28
N PHE A 150 17.06 -8.51 -1.20
CA PHE A 150 18.28 -7.98 -0.59
C PHE A 150 18.39 -8.32 0.89
N MET A 151 17.26 -8.36 1.62
CA MET A 151 17.23 -8.81 3.01
C MET A 151 17.74 -10.24 3.13
N PHE A 152 17.26 -11.15 2.29
CA PHE A 152 17.70 -12.54 2.28
C PHE A 152 19.19 -12.67 1.97
N LEU A 153 19.69 -11.94 0.96
CA LEU A 153 21.10 -11.93 0.61
C LEU A 153 21.98 -11.44 1.78
N TYR A 154 21.62 -10.33 2.41
CA TYR A 154 22.37 -9.81 3.55
C TYR A 154 22.21 -10.67 4.81
N GLN A 155 21.07 -11.34 4.99
CA GLN A 155 20.88 -12.27 6.08
C GLN A 155 21.81 -13.49 5.97
N ILE A 156 21.94 -14.07 4.76
CA ILE A 156 22.83 -15.22 4.53
C ILE A 156 24.31 -14.84 4.63
N THR A 157 24.68 -13.64 4.20
CA THR A 157 26.08 -13.22 4.11
C THR A 157 26.55 -12.46 5.35
N PHE A 158 26.03 -11.25 5.54
CA PHE A 158 26.44 -10.34 6.61
C PHE A 158 25.99 -10.83 7.99
N PHE A 159 24.71 -11.17 8.14
CA PHE A 159 24.16 -11.50 9.45
C PHE A 159 24.65 -12.85 9.97
N ASN A 160 24.72 -13.89 9.13
CA ASN A 160 25.32 -15.17 9.50
C ASN A 160 26.80 -15.04 9.88
N ALA A 161 27.60 -14.23 9.17
CA ALA A 161 28.99 -13.99 9.52
C ALA A 161 29.13 -13.36 10.92
N LEU A 162 28.25 -12.42 11.27
CA LEU A 162 28.21 -11.83 12.61
C LEU A 162 27.79 -12.82 13.69
N MET A 163 26.86 -13.72 13.40
CA MET A 163 26.48 -14.82 14.29
C MET A 163 27.67 -15.75 14.56
N VAL A 164 28.44 -16.12 13.52
CA VAL A 164 29.67 -16.91 13.67
C VAL A 164 30.73 -16.17 14.51
N PHE A 165 30.88 -14.85 14.31
CA PHE A 165 31.79 -14.06 15.14
C PHE A 165 31.35 -14.00 16.60
N CYS A 166 30.05 -13.83 16.86
CA CYS A 166 29.48 -13.88 18.20
C CYS A 166 29.67 -15.26 18.85
N CYS A 167 29.54 -16.34 18.07
CA CYS A 167 29.85 -17.70 18.52
C CYS A 167 31.31 -17.82 18.97
N ARG A 168 32.28 -17.37 18.16
CA ARG A 168 33.70 -17.40 18.53
C ARG A 168 33.98 -16.58 19.81
N ARG A 169 33.29 -15.46 20.01
CA ARG A 169 33.38 -14.64 21.22
C ARG A 169 32.81 -15.37 22.45
N GLU A 170 31.66 -16.01 22.30
CA GLU A 170 30.98 -16.74 23.37
C GLU A 170 31.80 -17.97 23.81
N VAL A 171 32.33 -18.74 22.85
CA VAL A 171 33.28 -19.84 23.13
C VAL A 171 34.53 -19.34 23.85
N ALA A 172 35.00 -18.14 23.53
CA ALA A 172 36.14 -17.51 24.23
C ALA A 172 35.78 -16.92 25.61
N SER A 173 34.52 -17.03 26.06
CA SER A 173 34.03 -16.55 27.37
C SER A 173 34.32 -15.07 27.64
N ARG A 174 34.19 -14.24 26.60
CA ARG A 174 34.46 -12.80 26.69
C ARG A 174 33.20 -12.00 26.96
N HIS A 175 33.29 -11.01 27.84
CA HIS A 175 32.19 -10.08 28.12
C HIS A 175 31.72 -9.39 26.83
N TRP A 176 30.41 -9.20 26.69
CA TRP A 176 29.77 -8.69 25.47
C TRP A 176 30.12 -7.24 25.06
N LEU A 177 30.66 -6.42 25.97
CA LEU A 177 30.96 -5.00 25.74
C LEU A 177 32.47 -4.72 25.80
N LEU A 178 33.14 -5.24 26.84
CA LEU A 178 34.54 -4.93 27.12
C LEU A 178 35.53 -5.99 26.60
N CYS A 179 35.05 -7.08 25.99
CA CYS A 179 35.85 -8.18 25.45
C CYS A 179 36.89 -8.82 26.41
N TYR A 180 36.86 -8.47 27.71
CA TYR A 180 37.65 -9.14 28.74
C TYR A 180 37.18 -10.56 28.96
N LYS A 181 38.14 -11.47 29.19
CA LYS A 181 37.85 -12.86 29.53
C LYS A 181 37.22 -12.90 30.91
N VAL A 182 35.96 -13.32 30.98
CA VAL A 182 35.27 -13.53 32.25
C VAL A 182 35.74 -14.88 32.79
N GLN A 183 36.30 -14.90 34.00
CA GLN A 183 36.67 -16.13 34.69
C GLN A 183 35.40 -16.90 35.02
N ILE A 184 35.10 -17.95 34.24
CA ILE A 184 34.06 -18.91 34.61
C ILE A 184 34.62 -19.72 35.76
N LYS A 185 34.10 -19.52 36.98
CA LYS A 185 34.32 -20.48 38.08
C LYS A 185 33.68 -21.80 37.64
N VAL A 186 34.50 -22.77 37.27
CA VAL A 186 34.04 -24.14 36.98
C VAL A 186 33.65 -24.78 38.32
N VAL A 187 32.38 -24.64 38.69
CA VAL A 187 31.75 -25.60 39.60
C VAL A 187 31.35 -26.78 38.71
N GLU A 188 31.90 -27.96 38.96
CA GLU A 188 31.46 -29.19 38.31
C GLU A 188 30.02 -29.50 38.72
N GLU A 189 29.05 -28.99 37.97
CA GLU A 189 27.69 -29.51 37.99
C GLU A 189 27.50 -30.49 36.83
N LYS A 190 27.12 -31.72 37.20
CA LYS A 190 26.66 -32.79 36.30
C LYS A 190 25.70 -32.22 35.25
N LYS A 191 25.91 -32.60 33.98
CA LYS A 191 25.03 -32.33 32.82
C LYS A 191 23.56 -32.06 33.22
N LYS A 192 23.18 -30.78 33.21
CA LYS A 192 21.81 -30.33 32.94
C LYS A 192 21.90 -29.24 31.87
N VAL A 193 21.29 -29.51 30.72
CA VAL A 193 21.11 -28.55 29.63
C VAL A 193 20.30 -27.35 30.18
N PRO A 194 20.69 -26.10 29.90
CA PRO A 194 20.14 -24.94 30.58
C PRO A 194 18.87 -24.44 29.88
N VAL A 195 17.73 -24.45 30.55
CA VAL A 195 16.56 -23.65 30.11
C VAL A 195 15.94 -23.00 31.34
N ASP A 196 16.59 -21.95 31.83
CA ASP A 196 16.01 -21.08 32.83
C ASP A 196 16.17 -19.63 32.40
N VAL A 197 15.16 -19.15 31.67
CA VAL A 197 14.40 -17.91 31.88
C VAL A 197 13.20 -18.01 30.91
N THR A 198 12.11 -18.67 31.32
CA THR A 198 10.68 -18.49 30.87
C THR A 198 9.76 -19.73 30.99
N SER A 199 10.22 -20.91 31.41
CA SER A 199 9.57 -22.16 30.94
C SER A 199 8.49 -22.83 31.80
N GLU A 200 8.06 -22.29 32.95
CA GLU A 200 6.86 -22.89 33.60
C GLU A 200 5.58 -22.58 32.85
N TRP A 201 5.40 -21.34 32.38
CA TRP A 201 4.17 -20.91 31.70
C TRP A 201 3.90 -21.61 30.37
N PRO A 202 4.89 -21.80 29.46
CA PRO A 202 4.69 -22.54 28.22
C PRO A 202 4.34 -24.01 28.47
N ALA A 203 4.98 -24.65 29.45
CA ALA A 203 4.69 -26.04 29.81
C ALA A 203 3.29 -26.18 30.44
N ARG A 204 2.91 -25.24 31.33
CA ARG A 204 1.55 -25.19 31.90
C ARG A 204 0.50 -24.91 30.85
N LEU A 205 0.74 -23.98 29.92
CA LEU A 205 -0.18 -23.68 28.82
C LEU A 205 -0.30 -24.87 27.86
N ALA A 206 0.80 -25.54 27.52
CA ALA A 206 0.78 -26.74 26.70
C ALA A 206 -0.02 -27.87 27.36
N SER A 207 0.20 -28.10 28.66
CA SER A 207 -0.59 -29.08 29.43
C SER A 207 -2.08 -28.70 29.48
N LEU A 208 -2.40 -27.40 29.61
CA LEU A 208 -3.77 -26.88 29.61
C LEU A 208 -4.46 -27.10 28.26
N ILE A 209 -3.75 -26.88 27.14
CA ILE A 209 -4.27 -27.06 25.77
C ILE A 209 -4.39 -28.55 25.41
N GLN A 210 -3.68 -29.45 26.08
CA GLN A 210 -3.78 -30.89 25.81
C GLN A 210 -5.08 -31.53 26.33
N PHE A 211 -5.73 -30.92 27.33
CA PHE A 211 -7.02 -31.42 27.80
C PHE A 211 -8.09 -31.38 26.71
N TRP A 212 -8.89 -32.45 26.62
CA TRP A 212 -9.97 -32.55 25.63
C TRP A 212 -11.02 -31.41 25.72
N PRO A 213 -11.53 -31.00 26.90
CA PRO A 213 -12.50 -29.91 26.99
C PRO A 213 -11.95 -28.54 26.58
N THR A 214 -10.67 -28.26 26.85
CA THR A 214 -10.04 -26.98 26.43
C THR A 214 -9.85 -26.92 24.92
N ARG A 215 -9.53 -28.05 24.27
CA ARG A 215 -9.49 -28.13 22.79
C ARG A 215 -10.86 -27.87 22.17
N LEU A 216 -11.91 -28.47 22.71
CA LEU A 216 -13.28 -28.25 22.24
C LEU A 216 -13.68 -26.78 22.41
N PHE A 217 -13.34 -26.18 23.55
CA PHE A 217 -13.59 -24.77 23.82
C PHE A 217 -12.84 -23.85 22.84
N ILE A 218 -11.55 -24.09 22.59
CA ILE A 218 -10.76 -23.33 21.61
C ILE A 218 -11.38 -23.45 20.22
N PHE A 219 -11.78 -24.66 19.81
CA PHE A 219 -12.44 -24.89 18.53
C PHE A 219 -13.76 -24.12 18.41
N LEU A 220 -14.59 -24.13 19.45
CA LEU A 220 -15.85 -23.37 19.49
C LEU A 220 -15.62 -21.85 19.39
N VAL A 221 -14.65 -21.32 20.13
CA VAL A 221 -14.28 -19.89 20.04
C VAL A 221 -13.82 -19.54 18.63
N TYR A 222 -13.01 -20.40 18.00
CA TYR A 222 -12.55 -20.19 16.62
C TYR A 222 -13.69 -20.27 15.60
N LEU A 223 -14.66 -21.17 15.81
CA LEU A 223 -15.84 -21.28 14.97
C LEU A 223 -16.74 -20.04 15.08
N VAL A 224 -16.97 -19.54 16.30
CA VAL A 224 -17.67 -18.27 16.55
C VAL A 224 -16.92 -17.11 15.88
N TYR A 225 -15.61 -17.06 16.02
CA TYR A 225 -14.78 -16.04 15.36
C TYR A 225 -14.91 -16.08 13.84
N ILE A 226 -14.90 -17.27 13.22
CA ILE A 226 -15.10 -17.43 11.76
C ILE A 226 -16.49 -16.96 11.36
N VAL A 227 -17.55 -17.35 12.08
CA VAL A 227 -18.92 -16.94 11.78
C VAL A 227 -19.06 -15.41 11.83
N ILE A 228 -18.51 -14.77 12.86
CA ILE A 228 -18.49 -13.31 12.99
C ILE A 228 -17.69 -12.68 11.85
N SER A 229 -16.50 -13.21 11.55
CA SER A 229 -15.63 -12.68 10.50
C SER A 229 -16.27 -12.77 9.11
N VAL A 230 -16.94 -13.88 8.80
CA VAL A 230 -17.67 -14.06 7.53
C VAL A 230 -18.85 -13.10 7.45
N ASN A 231 -19.64 -12.96 8.53
CA ASN A 231 -20.77 -12.03 8.56
C ASN A 231 -20.30 -10.57 8.34
N LEU A 232 -19.22 -10.17 9.01
CA LEU A 232 -18.65 -8.83 8.85
C LEU A 232 -18.05 -8.61 7.45
N CYS A 233 -17.44 -9.64 6.86
CA CYS A 233 -16.93 -9.59 5.48
C CYS A 233 -18.07 -9.40 4.46
N LEU A 234 -19.21 -10.08 4.66
CA LEU A 234 -20.39 -9.92 3.80
C LEU A 234 -21.06 -8.55 3.95
N ALA A 235 -20.98 -7.95 5.13
CA ALA A 235 -21.53 -6.62 5.41
C ALA A 235 -20.61 -5.46 4.97
N LEU A 236 -19.38 -5.74 4.52
CA LEU A 236 -18.41 -4.71 4.20
C LEU A 236 -18.75 -4.05 2.85
N PRO A 237 -19.07 -2.74 2.81
CA PRO A 237 -19.35 -2.06 1.55
C PRO A 237 -18.10 -2.04 0.68
N LEU A 238 -18.24 -2.42 -0.61
CA LEU A 238 -17.15 -2.39 -1.56
C LEU A 238 -16.95 -0.96 -2.08
N GLY A 239 -15.85 -0.32 -1.68
CA GLY A 239 -15.47 0.99 -2.17
C GLY A 239 -14.33 1.58 -1.35
N LEU A 240 -13.46 2.36 -2.00
CA LEU A 240 -12.51 3.20 -1.30
C LEU A 240 -13.12 4.59 -1.22
N ASP A 241 -13.41 5.03 -0.01
CA ASP A 241 -13.86 6.38 0.21
C ASP A 241 -12.67 7.35 0.09
N LEU A 242 -12.72 8.24 -0.91
CA LEU A 242 -11.62 9.16 -1.22
C LEU A 242 -11.30 10.10 -0.05
N LYS A 243 -12.29 10.40 0.81
CA LYS A 243 -12.08 11.31 1.96
C LYS A 243 -11.15 10.72 3.02
N LEU A 244 -11.03 9.38 3.08
CA LEU A 244 -10.14 8.67 3.99
C LEU A 244 -8.67 8.66 3.55
N LEU A 245 -8.38 9.08 2.30
CA LEU A 245 -7.02 9.16 1.79
C LEU A 245 -6.29 10.43 2.21
N ALA A 246 -7.05 11.50 2.48
CA ALA A 246 -6.51 12.78 2.89
C ALA A 246 -6.31 12.82 4.41
N PRO A 247 -5.35 13.62 4.93
CA PRO A 247 -5.13 13.76 6.36
C PRO A 247 -6.36 14.29 7.11
N ASP A 248 -6.48 13.93 8.39
CA ASP A 248 -7.47 14.53 9.29
C ASP A 248 -7.31 16.07 9.32
N ASN A 249 -8.38 16.81 9.02
CA ASN A 249 -8.43 18.26 8.81
C ASN A 249 -7.90 18.76 7.45
N SER A 250 -7.95 17.96 6.39
CA SER A 250 -7.65 18.46 5.05
C SER A 250 -8.84 19.25 4.47
N TYR A 251 -8.56 20.32 3.73
CA TYR A 251 -9.60 21.07 3.03
C TYR A 251 -10.29 20.22 1.94
N VAL A 252 -9.61 19.20 1.42
CA VAL A 252 -10.13 18.29 0.39
C VAL A 252 -11.12 17.31 0.99
N SER A 253 -10.83 16.74 2.16
CA SER A 253 -11.77 15.85 2.87
C SER A 253 -13.05 16.60 3.23
N ASP A 254 -12.93 17.83 3.71
CA ASP A 254 -14.09 18.66 4.06
C ASP A 254 -14.94 19.03 2.83
N GLU A 255 -14.28 19.35 1.72
CA GLU A 255 -14.96 19.64 0.46
C GLU A 255 -15.68 18.41 -0.10
N LEU A 256 -15.03 17.24 -0.10
CA LEU A 256 -15.64 15.97 -0.52
C LEU A 256 -16.85 15.60 0.33
N LEU A 257 -16.78 15.83 1.65
CA LEU A 257 -17.92 15.61 2.56
C LEU A 257 -19.10 16.54 2.24
N VAL A 258 -18.81 17.81 1.92
CA VAL A 258 -19.84 18.79 1.53
C VAL A 258 -20.41 18.44 0.16
N GLN A 259 -19.58 18.00 -0.78
CA GLN A 259 -20.00 17.55 -2.11
C GLN A 259 -20.90 16.33 -2.02
N GLU A 260 -20.53 15.31 -1.24
CA GLU A 260 -21.35 14.12 -0.99
C GLU A 260 -22.70 14.48 -0.35
N ARG A 261 -22.70 15.47 0.56
CA ARG A 261 -23.92 15.92 1.24
C ARG A 261 -24.87 16.72 0.35
N LEU A 262 -24.35 17.62 -0.49
CA LEU A 262 -25.14 18.58 -1.27
C LEU A 262 -25.41 18.12 -2.70
N TYR A 263 -24.49 17.36 -3.29
CA TYR A 263 -24.49 17.00 -4.71
C TYR A 263 -24.40 15.49 -4.91
N ASN A 264 -25.01 14.69 -4.03
CA ASN A 264 -24.99 13.23 -4.13
C ASN A 264 -25.55 12.72 -5.47
N ASP A 265 -26.52 13.44 -6.05
CA ASP A 265 -27.16 13.09 -7.31
C ASP A 265 -26.31 13.44 -8.55
N PHE A 266 -25.29 14.29 -8.39
CA PHE A 266 -24.42 14.74 -9.48
C PHE A 266 -23.05 14.08 -9.37
N GLY A 267 -22.80 13.10 -10.22
CA GLY A 267 -21.49 12.47 -10.37
C GLY A 267 -20.49 13.35 -11.13
N THR A 268 -19.25 12.85 -11.25
CA THR A 268 -18.24 13.43 -12.13
C THR A 268 -18.65 13.34 -13.60
N PHE A 269 -18.10 14.22 -14.45
CA PHE A 269 -18.32 14.17 -15.90
C PHE A 269 -17.94 12.81 -16.50
N CYS A 270 -18.84 12.21 -17.29
CA CYS A 270 -18.58 11.01 -18.07
C CYS A 270 -18.25 11.40 -19.52
N PHE A 271 -17.08 11.01 -20.01
CA PHE A 271 -16.69 11.23 -21.41
C PHE A 271 -16.76 9.91 -22.18
N GLY A 272 -17.69 9.82 -23.14
CA GLY A 272 -17.77 8.71 -24.09
C GLY A 272 -17.13 9.10 -25.42
N VAL A 273 -15.94 8.56 -25.73
CA VAL A 273 -15.28 8.82 -27.02
C VAL A 273 -15.47 7.62 -27.94
N VAL A 274 -16.24 7.81 -29.02
CA VAL A 274 -16.45 6.78 -30.04
C VAL A 274 -15.47 6.98 -31.18
N LYS A 275 -14.48 6.10 -31.30
CA LYS A 275 -13.54 6.13 -32.43
C LYS A 275 -14.16 5.48 -33.65
N THR A 276 -14.66 6.28 -34.57
CA THR A 276 -15.22 5.82 -35.84
C THR A 276 -14.11 5.55 -36.87
N LYS A 277 -14.08 4.34 -37.46
CA LYS A 277 -13.22 4.01 -38.62
C LYS A 277 -14.12 3.60 -39.78
N ASN A 278 -13.86 4.13 -40.99
CA ASN A 278 -14.64 3.86 -42.21
C ASN A 278 -16.15 4.16 -42.12
N ILE A 279 -16.55 5.18 -41.36
CA ILE A 279 -17.94 5.64 -41.32
C ILE A 279 -18.08 6.85 -42.24
N ASN A 280 -19.03 6.80 -43.17
CA ASN A 280 -19.35 7.93 -44.03
C ASN A 280 -20.39 8.83 -43.35
N PHE A 281 -19.95 9.90 -42.70
CA PHE A 281 -20.84 10.89 -42.08
C PHE A 281 -21.71 11.67 -43.07
N GLY A 282 -21.41 11.57 -44.38
CA GLY A 282 -22.28 12.12 -45.43
C GLY A 282 -23.65 11.45 -45.48
N GLU A 283 -23.76 10.19 -45.04
CA GLU A 283 -25.02 9.45 -45.00
C GLU A 283 -25.82 9.75 -43.72
N PRO A 284 -27.09 10.17 -43.85
CA PRO A 284 -27.93 10.50 -42.69
C PRO A 284 -28.30 9.27 -41.85
N LEU A 285 -28.28 8.07 -42.44
CA LEU A 285 -28.59 6.83 -41.73
C LEU A 285 -27.52 6.52 -40.66
N GLU A 286 -26.24 6.70 -41.00
CA GLU A 286 -25.12 6.51 -40.07
C GLU A 286 -25.14 7.57 -38.95
N ARG A 287 -25.44 8.84 -39.28
CA ARG A 287 -25.60 9.89 -38.27
C ARG A 287 -26.73 9.59 -37.27
N ARG A 288 -27.87 9.10 -37.77
CA ARG A 288 -29.00 8.67 -36.93
C ARG A 288 -28.67 7.47 -36.07
N ARG A 289 -27.93 6.47 -36.59
CA ARG A 289 -27.47 5.31 -35.80
C ARG A 289 -26.58 5.75 -34.63
N LEU A 290 -25.65 6.67 -34.86
CA LEU A 290 -24.77 7.21 -33.82
C LEU A 290 -25.55 8.02 -32.77
N THR A 291 -26.53 8.82 -33.20
CA THR A 291 -27.38 9.58 -32.28
C THR A 291 -28.26 8.66 -31.44
N GLN A 292 -28.83 7.61 -32.04
CA GLN A 292 -29.59 6.59 -31.29
C GLN A 292 -28.73 5.78 -30.33
N LEU A 293 -27.47 5.50 -30.69
CA LEU A 293 -26.52 4.86 -29.79
C LEU A 293 -26.24 5.76 -28.58
N TYR A 294 -26.01 7.04 -28.83
CA TYR A 294 -25.85 8.04 -27.76
C TYR A 294 -27.08 8.10 -26.85
N ASP A 295 -28.28 8.18 -27.42
CA ASP A 295 -29.52 8.22 -26.64
C ASP A 295 -29.71 6.96 -25.80
N LYS A 296 -29.41 5.77 -26.35
CA LYS A 296 -29.43 4.50 -25.60
C LYS A 296 -28.41 4.48 -24.47
N LEU A 297 -27.24 5.09 -24.65
CA LEU A 297 -26.23 5.21 -23.60
C LEU A 297 -26.69 6.19 -22.51
N ALA A 298 -27.36 7.28 -22.88
CA ALA A 298 -27.88 8.27 -21.94
C ALA A 298 -29.11 7.78 -21.16
N THR A 299 -30.06 7.09 -21.81
CA THR A 299 -31.27 6.55 -21.15
C THR A 299 -31.06 5.17 -20.52
N GLY A 300 -30.05 4.42 -20.96
CA GLY A 300 -29.79 3.06 -20.48
C GLY A 300 -29.17 2.97 -19.09
N SER A 301 -28.69 4.09 -18.53
CA SER A 301 -28.11 4.13 -17.19
C SER A 301 -28.77 5.21 -16.34
N GLU A 302 -29.22 4.86 -15.14
CA GLU A 302 -29.73 5.81 -14.13
C GLU A 302 -28.66 6.82 -13.67
N LEU A 303 -27.39 6.57 -14.03
CA LEU A 303 -26.20 7.32 -13.60
C LEU A 303 -25.81 8.49 -14.53
N VAL A 304 -26.50 8.67 -15.66
CA VAL A 304 -26.08 9.63 -16.71
C VAL A 304 -27.23 10.57 -17.05
N SER A 305 -27.00 11.87 -16.81
CA SER A 305 -27.86 12.93 -17.33
C SER A 305 -27.70 13.09 -18.84
N SER A 306 -28.73 13.57 -19.55
CA SER A 306 -28.61 13.91 -20.98
C SER A 306 -27.46 14.89 -21.20
N GLY A 307 -26.41 14.46 -21.90
CA GLY A 307 -25.24 15.28 -22.16
C GLY A 307 -25.35 16.04 -23.49
N GLU A 308 -24.26 16.73 -23.81
CA GLU A 308 -24.10 17.46 -25.07
C GLU A 308 -23.43 16.56 -26.13
N PHE A 309 -23.91 16.61 -27.38
CA PHE A 309 -23.35 15.85 -28.49
C PHE A 309 -23.42 16.66 -29.79
N TRP A 310 -22.26 16.96 -30.38
CA TRP A 310 -22.16 17.84 -31.56
C TRP A 310 -23.00 17.39 -32.76
N LEU A 311 -23.16 16.08 -32.95
CA LEU A 311 -23.90 15.54 -34.09
C LEU A 311 -25.41 15.81 -33.97
N ARG A 312 -25.92 15.92 -32.74
CA ARG A 312 -27.33 16.23 -32.48
C ARG A 312 -27.65 17.67 -32.88
N ASP A 313 -26.75 18.60 -32.53
CA ASP A 313 -26.86 20.00 -32.91
C ASP A 313 -26.67 20.17 -34.43
N PHE A 314 -25.70 19.45 -35.02
CA PHE A 314 -25.49 19.46 -36.47
C PHE A 314 -26.70 18.93 -37.25
N GLU A 315 -27.32 17.83 -36.80
CA GLU A 315 -28.49 17.24 -37.48
C GLU A 315 -29.75 18.10 -37.30
N ALA A 316 -29.86 18.85 -36.20
CA ALA A 316 -30.94 19.82 -36.00
C ALA A 316 -30.93 20.92 -37.08
N ASP A 317 -29.76 21.39 -37.51
CA ASP A 317 -29.60 22.42 -38.53
C ASP A 317 -29.74 21.91 -39.98
N HIS A 318 -29.44 20.63 -40.22
CA HIS A 318 -29.31 20.08 -41.58
C HIS A 318 -30.41 19.09 -42.00
N GLU A 319 -31.39 18.83 -41.13
CA GLU A 319 -32.63 18.05 -41.39
C GLU A 319 -32.41 16.68 -42.07
N GLY A 320 -31.27 16.03 -41.85
CA GLY A 320 -30.97 14.71 -42.39
C GLY A 320 -30.71 14.64 -43.90
N LYS A 321 -30.22 15.73 -44.50
CA LYS A 321 -29.76 15.74 -45.89
C LYS A 321 -28.54 14.82 -46.08
N SER A 322 -28.50 14.15 -47.23
CA SER A 322 -27.33 13.38 -47.66
C SER A 322 -26.31 14.29 -48.31
N TYR A 323 -25.04 14.16 -47.91
CA TYR A 323 -23.94 14.96 -48.43
C TYR A 323 -22.86 14.06 -49.02
N SER A 324 -22.23 14.51 -50.10
CA SER A 324 -20.93 13.97 -50.50
C SER A 324 -19.87 14.37 -49.46
N HIS A 325 -18.79 13.59 -49.36
CA HIS A 325 -17.77 13.75 -48.32
C HIS A 325 -17.22 15.19 -48.23
N ASP A 326 -16.86 15.79 -49.37
CA ASP A 326 -16.29 17.15 -49.41
C ASP A 326 -17.31 18.23 -49.02
N VAL A 327 -18.58 18.02 -49.39
CA VAL A 327 -19.68 18.93 -49.08
C VAL A 327 -20.01 18.85 -47.59
N PHE A 328 -20.00 17.65 -47.01
CA PHE A 328 -20.16 17.44 -45.58
C PHE A 328 -19.08 18.18 -44.79
N ILE A 329 -17.82 18.04 -45.20
CA ILE A 329 -16.68 18.73 -44.55
C ILE A 329 -16.86 20.24 -44.61
N ALA A 330 -17.30 20.80 -45.75
CA ALA A 330 -17.56 22.24 -45.88
C ALA A 330 -18.68 22.73 -44.93
N HIS A 331 -19.77 21.97 -44.82
CA HIS A 331 -20.85 22.27 -43.88
C HIS A 331 -20.42 22.13 -42.42
N LEU A 332 -19.60 21.12 -42.11
CA LEU A 332 -19.06 20.91 -40.78
C LEU A 332 -18.14 22.07 -40.35
N PHE A 333 -17.25 22.53 -41.23
CA PHE A 333 -16.40 23.69 -40.94
C PHE A 333 -17.22 24.97 -40.77
N ARG A 334 -18.31 25.13 -41.52
CA ARG A 334 -19.23 26.27 -41.34
C ARG A 334 -19.96 26.20 -40.01
N PHE A 335 -20.42 25.01 -39.61
CA PHE A 335 -21.05 24.76 -38.32
C PHE A 335 -20.09 25.07 -37.16
N LEU A 336 -18.86 24.55 -37.22
CA LEU A 336 -17.82 24.79 -36.21
C LEU A 336 -17.30 26.24 -36.20
N GLY A 337 -17.58 27.02 -37.24
CA GLY A 337 -17.23 28.44 -37.33
C GLY A 337 -18.24 29.36 -36.63
N ASP A 338 -19.40 28.84 -36.23
CA ASP A 338 -20.39 29.59 -35.47
C ASP A 338 -19.95 29.69 -34.00
N PRO A 339 -19.95 30.89 -33.38
CA PRO A 339 -19.57 31.06 -31.96
C PRO A 339 -20.36 30.18 -30.98
N LEU A 340 -21.58 29.75 -31.33
CA LEU A 340 -22.38 28.85 -30.48
C LEU A 340 -21.84 27.41 -30.45
N HIS A 341 -21.17 26.97 -31.52
CA HIS A 341 -20.72 25.59 -31.72
C HIS A 341 -19.19 25.45 -31.64
N GLU A 342 -18.46 26.53 -31.35
CA GLU A 342 -17.00 26.55 -31.24
C GLU A 342 -16.48 25.53 -30.20
N LYS A 343 -17.29 25.24 -29.15
CA LYS A 343 -16.97 24.25 -28.11
C LYS A 343 -16.68 22.85 -28.66
N TYR A 344 -17.27 22.47 -29.81
CA TYR A 344 -17.11 21.14 -30.41
C TYR A 344 -15.87 21.01 -31.31
N LYS A 345 -15.13 22.09 -31.53
CA LYS A 345 -13.95 22.09 -32.41
C LYS A 345 -12.86 21.12 -31.95
N ASN A 346 -12.76 20.88 -30.64
CA ASN A 346 -11.79 19.95 -30.07
C ASN A 346 -12.25 18.49 -30.11
N ASP A 347 -13.54 18.25 -30.34
CA ASP A 347 -14.12 16.90 -30.40
C ASP A 347 -13.86 16.21 -31.74
N ILE A 348 -13.58 17.00 -32.78
CA ILE A 348 -13.39 16.56 -34.16
C ILE A 348 -11.94 16.83 -34.56
N ARG A 349 -11.19 15.77 -34.88
CA ARG A 349 -9.75 15.84 -35.19
C ARG A 349 -9.40 15.19 -36.51
#